data_AF-A0A3C1Y2P1-F1
#
_entry.id   AF-A0A3C1Y2P1-F1
#
_cell.length_a   1.000
_cell.length_b   1.000
_cell.length_c   1.000
_cell.angle_alpha   90.00
_cell.angle_beta   90.00
_cell.angle_gamma   90.00
#
_symmetry.space_group_name_H-M   'P 1'
#
loop_
_entity.id
_entity.type
_entity.pdbx_description
1 polymer ?
#
loop_
_entity_poly.entity_id
_entity_poly.type
_entity_poly.pdbx_seq_one_letter_code
_entity_poly.pdbx_strand_id
1 'polypeptide(L)'
;MGYPFKAKDGKPFADAQPVYEGLALARGGHFPLGSNGHFHGGIHFDRATANVFAIDEGVQCLADGEIVAYRLDKKYPDATPAGDASAVESPKDKAAL
;
A
#
# COMPACT_ATOMS: atom_id res chain seq x y z
N MET A 1 -21.36 10.52 -2.12
CA MET A 1 -19.92 10.67 -2.40
C MET A 1 -19.18 9.62 -1.61
N GLY A 2 -18.54 8.68 -2.28
CA GLY A 2 -17.84 7.56 -1.63
C GLY A 2 -16.36 7.87 -1.41
N TYR A 3 -15.78 7.28 -0.37
CA TYR A 3 -14.33 7.25 -0.17
C TYR A 3 -13.72 6.18 -1.10
N PRO A 4 -12.45 6.33 -1.53
CA PRO A 4 -11.81 5.35 -2.40
C PRO A 4 -11.42 4.05 -1.67
N PHE A 5 -11.80 3.89 -0.40
CA PHE A 5 -11.54 2.71 0.42
C PHE A 5 -12.77 2.41 1.29
N LYS A 6 -13.01 1.13 1.55
CA LYS A 6 -14.11 0.68 2.41
C LYS A 6 -13.69 0.68 3.87
N ALA A 7 -14.65 0.90 4.77
CA ALA A 7 -14.46 0.61 6.17
C ALA A 7 -14.25 -0.91 6.38
N LYS A 8 -13.46 -1.27 7.40
CA LYS A 8 -13.15 -2.67 7.72
C LYS A 8 -14.39 -3.47 8.12
N ASP A 9 -15.41 -2.80 8.67
CA ASP A 9 -16.69 -3.39 9.05
C ASP A 9 -17.71 -3.46 7.89
N GLY A 10 -17.31 -3.03 6.69
CA GLY A 10 -18.15 -3.04 5.49
C GLY A 10 -19.24 -1.96 5.46
N LYS A 11 -19.38 -1.14 6.51
CA LYS A 11 -20.38 -0.08 6.56
C LYS A 11 -19.85 1.20 5.90
N PRO A 12 -20.73 2.05 5.34
CA PRO A 12 -20.31 3.37 4.91
C PRO A 12 -19.80 4.19 6.10
N PHE A 13 -18.77 5.01 5.87
CA PHE A 13 -18.37 6.02 6.85
C PHE A 13 -19.48 7.04 7.03
N ALA A 14 -19.87 7.30 8.28
CA ALA A 14 -20.93 8.25 8.61
C ALA A 14 -20.50 9.71 8.36
N ASP A 15 -19.22 10.01 8.60
CA ASP A 15 -18.59 11.30 8.39
C ASP A 15 -17.08 11.13 8.08
N ALA A 16 -16.34 12.23 8.04
CA ALA A 16 -14.91 12.23 7.67
C ALA A 16 -13.95 11.94 8.84
N GLN A 17 -14.39 12.09 10.09
CA GLN A 17 -13.54 11.94 11.26
C GLN A 17 -12.89 10.55 11.37
N PRO A 18 -13.62 9.41 11.27
CA PRO A 18 -13.01 8.10 11.37
C PRO A 18 -12.05 7.82 10.21
N VAL A 19 -12.24 8.50 9.07
CA VAL A 19 -11.31 8.44 7.94
C VAL A 19 -10.01 9.16 8.28
N TYR A 20 -10.07 10.39 8.82
CA TYR A 20 -8.87 11.12 9.22
C TYR A 20 -8.08 10.40 10.31
N GLU A 21 -8.76 9.88 11.31
CA GLU A 21 -8.13 9.09 12.38
C GLU A 21 -7.49 7.81 11.82
N GLY A 22 -8.16 7.12 10.90
CA GLY A 22 -7.61 5.95 10.24
C GLY A 22 -6.38 6.26 9.39
N LEU A 23 -6.38 7.37 8.64
CA LEU A 23 -5.25 7.78 7.80
C LEU A 23 -4.04 8.25 8.64
N ALA A 24 -4.27 8.76 9.85
CA ALA A 24 -3.21 9.10 10.79
C ALA A 24 -2.44 7.87 11.31
N LEU A 25 -3.00 6.66 11.18
CA LEU A 25 -2.33 5.41 11.57
C LEU A 25 -1.30 4.91 10.54
N ALA A 26 -1.26 5.48 9.33
CA ALA A 26 -0.30 5.07 8.32
C ALA A 26 1.14 5.22 8.83
N ARG A 27 2.08 4.41 8.30
CA ARG A 27 3.48 4.41 8.78
C ARG A 27 4.21 5.74 8.53
N GLY A 28 3.67 6.58 7.66
CA GLY A 28 4.14 7.94 7.38
C GLY A 28 3.24 8.58 6.34
N GLY A 29 3.49 9.85 6.00
CA GLY A 29 2.66 10.60 5.06
C GLY A 29 1.22 10.76 5.55
N HIS A 30 1.06 11.20 6.80
CA HIS A 30 -0.26 11.43 7.38
C HIS A 30 -1.00 12.55 6.64
N PHE A 31 -2.33 12.51 6.67
CA PHE A 31 -3.18 13.53 6.07
C PHE A 31 -3.87 14.35 7.17
N PRO A 32 -3.99 15.69 7.03
CA PRO A 32 -3.48 16.53 5.95
C PRO A 32 -2.05 17.05 6.18
N LEU A 33 -1.47 16.80 7.35
CA LEU A 33 -0.12 17.25 7.71
C LEU A 33 0.82 16.06 7.81
N GLY A 34 1.96 16.15 7.12
CA GLY A 34 3.02 15.16 7.23
C GLY A 34 3.71 15.21 8.60
N SER A 35 4.59 14.23 8.86
CA SER A 35 5.36 14.16 10.12
C SER A 35 6.25 15.39 10.38
N ASN A 36 6.52 16.19 9.34
CA ASN A 36 7.28 17.45 9.43
C ASN A 36 6.39 18.67 9.72
N GLY A 37 5.08 18.50 9.92
CA GLY A 37 4.14 19.59 10.18
C GLY A 37 3.75 20.41 8.95
N HIS A 38 4.28 20.09 7.76
CA HIS A 38 3.87 20.73 6.52
C HIS A 38 2.69 20.02 5.88
N PHE A 39 1.98 20.74 5.01
CA PHE A 39 0.90 20.20 4.22
C PHE A 39 1.36 19.00 3.38
N HIS A 40 0.54 17.96 3.38
CA HIS A 40 0.70 16.75 2.60
C HIS A 40 -0.47 16.61 1.63
N GLY A 41 -0.18 16.78 0.33
CA GLY A 41 -1.19 16.84 -0.73
C GLY A 41 -1.83 15.51 -1.11
N GLY A 42 -1.57 14.44 -0.37
CA GLY A 42 -2.08 13.10 -0.63
C GLY A 42 -2.33 12.34 0.66
N ILE A 43 -2.74 11.10 0.51
CA ILE A 43 -2.97 10.17 1.62
C ILE A 43 -2.02 9.00 1.51
N HIS A 44 -1.66 8.43 2.64
CA HIS A 44 -1.00 7.14 2.70
C HIS A 44 -1.99 6.10 3.23
N PHE A 45 -1.93 4.91 2.64
CA PHE A 45 -2.80 3.80 2.92
C PHE A 45 -1.94 2.53 2.97
N ASP A 46 -1.79 1.94 4.16
CA ASP A 46 -0.90 0.81 4.36
C ASP A 46 -1.41 -0.10 5.47
N ARG A 47 -0.64 -1.15 5.80
CA ARG A 47 -1.08 -2.18 6.74
C ARG A 47 -1.36 -1.66 8.15
N ALA A 48 -0.80 -0.52 8.57
CA ALA A 48 -1.08 0.08 9.86
C ALA A 48 -2.51 0.70 9.92
N THR A 49 -3.12 0.97 8.76
CA THR A 49 -4.50 1.46 8.66
C THR A 49 -5.56 0.34 8.58
N ALA A 50 -5.13 -0.94 8.61
CA ALA A 50 -5.98 -2.11 8.35
C ALA A 50 -7.06 -2.38 9.41
N ASN A 51 -6.99 -1.73 10.57
CA ASN A 51 -8.02 -1.81 11.61
C ASN A 51 -9.24 -0.96 11.27
N VAL A 52 -9.07 0.09 10.46
CA VAL A 52 -10.14 1.03 10.07
C VAL A 52 -10.63 0.73 8.66
N PHE A 53 -9.71 0.36 7.75
CA PHE A 53 -10.03 0.15 6.35
C PHE A 53 -9.87 -1.30 5.90
N ALA A 54 -10.69 -1.72 4.94
CA ALA A 54 -10.60 -3.03 4.29
C ALA A 54 -9.46 -3.04 3.25
N ILE A 55 -8.21 -2.96 3.70
CA ILE A 55 -7.02 -2.87 2.83
C ILE A 55 -6.88 -4.02 1.82
N ASP A 56 -7.34 -5.21 2.20
CA ASP A 56 -7.28 -6.41 1.35
C ASP A 56 -8.29 -6.36 0.19
N GLU A 57 -9.31 -5.50 0.26
CA GLU A 57 -10.27 -5.27 -0.83
C GLU A 57 -9.79 -4.22 -1.84
N GLY A 58 -8.63 -3.59 -1.58
CA GLY A 58 -8.05 -2.58 -2.45
C GLY A 58 -8.78 -1.23 -2.40
N VAL A 59 -8.66 -0.48 -3.50
CA VAL A 59 -9.24 0.86 -3.65
C VAL A 59 -10.28 0.90 -4.78
N GLN A 60 -11.20 1.86 -4.69
CA GLN A 60 -12.25 2.10 -5.67
C GLN A 60 -11.96 3.35 -6.50
N CYS A 61 -12.48 3.39 -7.73
CA CYS A 61 -12.38 4.57 -8.58
C CYS A 61 -13.20 5.72 -7.99
N LEU A 62 -12.60 6.92 -7.93
CA LEU A 62 -13.29 8.15 -7.52
C LEU A 62 -14.13 8.77 -8.64
N ALA A 63 -13.75 8.49 -9.89
CA ALA A 63 -14.38 8.99 -11.10
C ALA A 63 -14.13 8.01 -12.24
N ASP A 64 -14.91 8.13 -13.31
CA ASP A 64 -14.69 7.40 -14.56
C ASP A 64 -13.38 7.86 -15.23
N GLY A 65 -12.67 6.93 -15.87
CA GLY A 65 -11.40 7.23 -16.53
C GLY A 65 -10.68 5.98 -17.04
N GLU A 66 -9.42 6.16 -17.44
CA GLU A 66 -8.56 5.11 -17.98
C GLU A 66 -7.32 4.90 -17.09
N ILE A 67 -6.94 3.63 -16.90
CA ILE A 67 -5.71 3.28 -16.21
C ILE A 67 -4.53 3.41 -17.18
N VAL A 68 -3.75 4.48 -17.04
CA VAL A 68 -2.58 4.76 -17.91
C VAL A 68 -1.25 4.28 -17.35
N ALA A 69 -1.19 3.91 -16.06
CA ALA A 69 0.01 3.40 -15.41
C ALA A 69 -0.35 2.56 -14.17
N TYR A 70 0.35 1.44 -13.98
CA TYR A 70 0.26 0.59 -12.81
C TYR A 70 1.54 -0.24 -12.64
N ARG A 71 1.77 -0.75 -11.42
CA ARG A 71 2.87 -1.69 -11.13
C ARG A 71 2.27 -2.96 -10.54
N LEU A 72 2.50 -4.09 -11.19
CA LEU A 72 2.14 -5.42 -10.67
C LEU A 72 3.18 -5.91 -9.69
N ASP A 73 4.42 -6.06 -10.15
CA ASP A 73 5.48 -6.65 -9.36
C ASP A 73 6.39 -5.61 -8.71
N LYS A 74 6.78 -5.87 -7.46
CA LYS A 74 7.76 -5.03 -6.75
C LYS A 74 9.17 -5.19 -7.34
N LYS A 75 9.47 -6.37 -7.89
CA LYS A 75 10.74 -6.69 -8.55
C LYS A 75 10.41 -7.28 -9.91
N TYR A 76 11.26 -7.01 -10.89
CA TYR A 76 11.13 -7.67 -12.18
C TYR A 76 11.25 -9.19 -11.99
N PRO A 77 10.37 -10.01 -12.61
CA PRO A 77 10.50 -11.45 -12.54
C PRO A 77 11.84 -11.89 -13.14
N ASP A 78 12.47 -12.87 -12.52
CA ASP A 78 13.69 -13.44 -13.07
C ASP A 78 13.32 -14.24 -14.33
N ALA A 79 13.80 -13.78 -15.48
CA ALA A 79 13.56 -14.41 -16.78
C ALA A 79 14.63 -15.46 -17.12
N THR A 80 15.54 -15.78 -16.18
CA THR A 80 16.49 -16.87 -16.35
C THR A 80 15.71 -18.17 -16.56
N PRO A 81 15.83 -18.82 -17.73
CA PRO A 81 15.20 -20.11 -17.96
C PRO A 81 15.64 -21.06 -16.86
N ALA A 82 14.74 -21.90 -16.37
CA ALA A 82 15.11 -22.99 -15.47
C ALA A 82 16.05 -23.92 -16.25
N GLY A 83 17.35 -23.64 -16.19
CA GLY A 83 18.38 -24.55 -16.65
C GLY A 83 18.19 -25.84 -15.87
N ASP A 84 18.26 -26.97 -16.57
CA ASP A 84 18.19 -28.29 -15.96
C ASP A 84 19.03 -28.28 -14.68
N ALA A 85 18.38 -28.53 -13.54
CA ALA A 85 18.97 -28.38 -12.23
C ALA A 85 20.07 -29.43 -12.02
N SER A 86 21.27 -29.16 -12.55
CA SER A 86 22.50 -29.82 -12.17
C SER A 86 23.45 -28.78 -11.59
N ALA A 87 23.33 -28.63 -10.27
CA ALA A 87 24.34 -28.18 -9.31
C ALA A 87 25.27 -27.01 -9.71
N VAL A 88 24.97 -25.82 -9.19
CA VAL A 88 26.02 -24.90 -8.75
C VAL A 88 25.71 -24.51 -7.30
N GLU A 89 26.53 -25.00 -6.39
CA GLU A 89 26.51 -24.67 -4.97
C GLU A 89 26.88 -23.18 -4.77
N SER A 90 26.05 -22.44 -4.05
CA SER A 90 26.29 -21.03 -3.72
C SER A 90 27.41 -20.93 -2.66
N PRO A 91 28.40 -20.03 -2.82
CA PRO A 91 29.41 -19.79 -1.79
C PRO A 91 28.76 -19.25 -0.50
N LYS A 92 29.07 -19.88 0.63
CA LYS A 92 28.77 -19.35 1.97
C LYS A 92 29.81 -18.32 2.35
N ASP A 93 29.43 -17.04 2.45
CA ASP A 93 30.18 -16.04 3.21
C ASP A 93 29.18 -15.20 4.02
N LYS A 94 29.05 -15.49 5.33
CA LYS A 94 29.77 -14.89 6.47
C LYS A 94 29.19 -13.54 6.91
N ALA A 95 28.71 -13.53 8.14
CA ALA A 95 28.24 -12.36 8.87
C ALA A 95 29.33 -11.29 9.02
N ALA A 96 28.96 -10.04 8.76
CA ALA A 96 29.45 -8.76 9.30
C ALA A 96 28.77 -7.66 8.45
N LEU A 97 28.14 -6.59 8.93
CA LEU A 97 28.08 -5.89 10.21
C LEU A 97 26.74 -5.13 10.23
#